data_AF-A0A370FP15-F1
#
_entry.id   AF-A0A370FP15-F1
#
_cell.length_a   1.000
_cell.length_b   1.000
_cell.length_c   1.000
_cell.angle_alpha   90.00
_cell.angle_beta   90.00
_cell.angle_gamma   90.00
#
_symmetry.space_group_name_H-M   'P 1'
#
loop_
_entity.id
_entity.type
_entity.pdbx_description
1 polymer ?
#
loop_
_entity_poly.entity_id
_entity_poly.type
_entity_poly.pdbx_seq_one_letter_code
_entity_poly.pdbx_strand_id
1 'polypeptide(L)'
;MTFSTRAWRQSALRGGLAIALAASAWTAWAQPAPACDSRQDPAACRREAGAAREEARRGGLTTPAEGNAGANAMARCQLQPAADRADCEARVRGSGAGTTTTEGSVMGGGIIRETVTPIPAAPATPRP
;
A
#
# COMPACT_ATOMS: atom_id res chain seq x y z
N MET A 1 12.97 -63.46 52.37
CA MET A 1 13.76 -62.27 52.00
C MET A 1 13.08 -61.63 50.79
N THR A 2 12.34 -60.55 51.01
CA THR A 2 11.47 -59.90 50.03
C THR A 2 12.22 -58.76 49.34
N PHE A 3 12.30 -58.78 48.01
CA PHE A 3 12.98 -57.76 47.22
C PHE A 3 12.10 -56.50 47.10
N SER A 4 12.64 -55.37 47.54
CA SER A 4 12.00 -54.05 47.58
C SER A 4 12.03 -53.39 46.20
N THR A 5 10.86 -53.16 45.60
CA THR A 5 10.65 -52.58 44.26
C THR A 5 10.58 -51.05 44.25
N ARG A 6 11.43 -50.35 45.03
CA ARG A 6 11.37 -48.88 45.18
C ARG A 6 12.37 -48.06 44.37
N ALA A 7 12.90 -48.59 43.26
CA ALA A 7 13.97 -47.91 42.51
C ALA A 7 13.52 -47.15 41.24
N TRP A 8 12.24 -47.13 40.87
CA TRP A 8 11.81 -46.64 39.55
C TRP A 8 10.65 -45.64 39.61
N ARG A 9 10.74 -44.59 40.44
CA ARG A 9 9.72 -43.52 40.43
C ARG A 9 10.30 -42.12 40.64
N GLN A 10 11.50 -41.81 40.19
CA GLN A 10 12.02 -40.43 40.26
C GLN A 10 12.93 -40.10 39.08
N SER A 11 12.38 -40.03 37.87
CA SER A 11 13.04 -39.40 36.70
C SER A 11 11.97 -39.04 35.66
N ALA A 12 11.18 -38.02 35.96
CA ALA A 12 10.28 -37.40 34.99
C ALA A 12 10.24 -35.88 35.21
N LEU A 13 11.42 -35.27 35.25
CA LEU A 13 11.59 -33.82 35.17
C LEU A 13 12.72 -33.58 34.17
N ARG A 14 12.44 -32.73 33.17
CA ARG A 14 13.35 -32.20 32.12
C ARG A 14 13.30 -32.94 30.79
N GLY A 15 12.37 -32.52 29.92
CA GLY A 15 12.41 -32.90 28.51
C GLY A 15 11.13 -32.56 27.78
N GLY A 16 10.71 -31.30 27.78
CA GLY A 16 9.43 -30.95 27.13
C GLY A 16 9.25 -29.46 26.89
N LEU A 17 10.23 -28.78 26.28
CA LEU A 17 9.98 -27.42 25.77
C LEU A 17 11.01 -27.04 24.68
N ALA A 18 10.95 -27.63 23.49
CA ALA A 18 11.83 -27.20 22.40
C ALA A 18 11.34 -27.47 20.95
N ILE A 19 10.04 -27.57 20.67
CA ILE A 19 9.56 -27.82 19.28
C ILE A 19 8.42 -26.87 18.83
N ALA A 20 8.38 -25.63 19.33
CA ALA A 20 7.34 -24.68 18.90
C ALA A 20 7.81 -23.59 17.92
N LEU A 21 9.11 -23.47 17.61
CA LEU A 21 9.65 -22.32 16.87
C LEU A 21 9.89 -22.55 15.36
N ALA A 22 9.67 -23.74 14.82
CA ALA A 22 9.96 -24.05 13.41
C ALA A 22 8.80 -23.81 12.44
N ALA A 23 7.57 -23.59 12.92
CA ALA A 23 6.37 -23.55 12.08
C ALA A 23 6.13 -22.20 11.37
N SER A 24 6.72 -21.10 11.84
CA SER A 24 6.49 -19.76 11.27
C SER A 24 7.29 -19.48 9.99
N ALA A 25 8.32 -20.28 9.67
CA ALA A 25 9.14 -20.07 8.48
C ALA A 25 8.48 -20.59 7.18
N TRP A 26 7.48 -21.48 7.28
CA TRP A 26 6.90 -22.18 6.12
C TRP A 26 5.79 -21.35 5.44
N THR A 27 5.12 -20.47 6.19
CA THR A 27 3.97 -19.70 5.68
C THR A 27 4.36 -18.54 4.76
N ALA A 28 5.61 -18.06 4.86
CA ALA A 28 6.13 -17.02 3.98
C ALA A 28 6.43 -17.53 2.54
N TRP A 29 6.70 -18.83 2.38
CA TRP A 29 7.10 -19.43 1.09
C TRP A 29 5.88 -19.87 0.26
N ALA A 30 4.74 -20.07 0.90
CA ALA A 30 3.51 -20.58 0.30
C ALA A 30 2.61 -19.48 -0.30
N GLN A 31 3.08 -18.23 -0.39
CA GLN A 31 2.26 -17.16 -0.98
C GLN A 31 2.06 -17.43 -2.48
N PRO A 32 0.81 -17.59 -2.95
CA PRO A 32 0.53 -17.82 -4.37
C PRO A 32 1.09 -16.68 -5.21
N ALA A 33 1.50 -16.98 -6.45
CA ALA A 33 1.91 -15.92 -7.37
C ALA A 33 0.73 -14.97 -7.58
N PRO A 34 0.96 -13.65 -7.70
CA PRO A 34 -0.12 -12.77 -8.12
C PRO A 34 -0.71 -13.31 -9.42
N ALA A 35 -2.04 -13.38 -9.49
CA ALA A 35 -2.73 -13.80 -10.71
C ALA A 35 -2.41 -12.77 -11.81
N CYS A 36 -1.80 -13.22 -12.90
CA CYS A 36 -1.59 -12.37 -14.06
C CYS A 36 -2.93 -12.12 -14.74
N ASP A 37 -3.33 -10.85 -14.75
CA ASP A 37 -4.51 -10.37 -15.47
C ASP A 37 -4.26 -10.31 -16.99
N SER A 38 -5.31 -10.36 -17.80
CA SER A 38 -5.25 -10.31 -19.27
C SER A 38 -4.85 -8.93 -19.81
N ARG A 39 -4.84 -7.89 -18.96
CA ARG A 39 -4.49 -6.51 -19.31
C ARG A 39 -2.97 -6.27 -19.48
N GLN A 40 -2.14 -7.26 -19.21
CA GLN A 40 -0.68 -7.19 -19.25
C GLN A 40 -0.07 -8.43 -19.91
N ASP A 41 1.12 -8.30 -20.50
CA ASP A 41 1.80 -9.44 -21.14
C ASP A 41 2.06 -10.56 -20.11
N PRO A 42 1.54 -11.79 -20.32
CA PRO A 42 1.66 -12.86 -19.33
C PRO A 42 3.10 -13.25 -19.04
N ALA A 43 4.01 -13.11 -20.02
CA ALA A 43 5.42 -13.42 -19.82
C ALA A 43 6.11 -12.34 -18.98
N ALA A 44 5.84 -11.06 -19.23
CA ALA A 44 6.32 -9.94 -18.41
C ALA A 44 5.82 -10.06 -16.97
N CYS A 45 4.52 -10.28 -16.78
CA CYS A 45 3.93 -10.45 -15.44
C CYS A 45 4.63 -11.56 -14.64
N ARG A 46 4.87 -12.73 -15.24
CA ARG A 46 5.58 -13.82 -14.55
C ARG A 46 7.03 -13.47 -14.20
N ARG A 47 7.74 -12.75 -15.09
CA ARG A 47 9.11 -12.27 -14.82
C ARG A 47 9.13 -11.26 -13.68
N GLU A 48 8.24 -10.28 -13.70
CA GLU A 48 8.11 -9.24 -12.69
C GLU A 48 7.70 -9.81 -11.33
N ALA A 49 6.76 -10.75 -11.30
CA ALA A 49 6.38 -11.47 -10.08
C ALA A 49 7.56 -12.26 -9.49
N GLY A 50 8.40 -12.87 -10.34
CA GLY A 50 9.63 -13.54 -9.93
C GLY A 50 10.64 -12.56 -9.33
N ALA A 51 10.87 -11.42 -10.00
CA ALA A 51 11.77 -10.38 -9.53
C ALA A 51 11.31 -9.79 -8.18
N ALA A 52 10.01 -9.52 -8.03
CA ALA A 52 9.44 -9.02 -6.80
C ALA A 52 9.61 -10.01 -5.63
N ARG A 53 9.47 -11.31 -5.87
CA ARG A 53 9.71 -12.35 -4.86
C ARG A 53 11.17 -12.43 -4.47
N GLU A 54 12.08 -12.38 -5.43
CA GLU A 54 13.51 -12.39 -5.14
C GLU A 54 13.89 -11.17 -4.29
N GLU A 55 13.37 -10.00 -4.62
CA GLU A 55 13.64 -8.79 -3.85
C GLU A 55 12.99 -8.80 -2.46
N ALA A 56 11.81 -9.43 -2.34
CA ALA A 56 11.20 -9.70 -1.05
C ALA A 56 12.11 -10.57 -0.16
N ARG A 57 12.71 -11.62 -0.73
CA ARG A 57 13.64 -12.51 -0.01
C ARG A 57 14.92 -11.81 0.40
N ARG A 58 15.38 -10.85 -0.40
CA ARG A 58 16.54 -9.98 -0.09
C ARG A 58 16.21 -8.85 0.88
N GLY A 59 14.93 -8.64 1.19
CA GLY A 59 14.47 -7.56 2.06
C GLY A 59 14.49 -6.17 1.40
N GLY A 60 14.58 -6.09 0.07
CA GLY A 60 14.67 -4.83 -0.67
C GLY A 60 13.33 -4.26 -1.13
N LEU A 61 12.21 -4.95 -0.86
CA LEU A 61 10.88 -4.39 -1.14
C LEU A 61 10.59 -3.21 -0.22
N THR A 62 10.67 -2.00 -0.77
CA THR A 62 10.23 -0.79 -0.08
C THR A 62 8.81 -0.46 -0.48
N THR A 63 7.92 -0.34 0.50
CA THR A 63 6.68 0.44 0.31
C THR A 63 7.07 1.91 0.42
N PRO A 64 6.61 2.79 -0.48
CA PRO A 64 6.75 4.23 -0.27
C PRO A 64 6.22 4.58 1.13
N ALA A 65 7.00 5.34 1.91
CA ALA A 65 6.54 5.79 3.22
C ALA A 65 5.16 6.45 3.10
N GLU A 66 4.31 6.27 4.11
CA GLU A 66 3.01 6.92 4.12
C GLU A 66 3.18 8.44 3.91
N GLY A 67 2.41 9.00 2.98
CA GLY A 67 2.52 10.40 2.59
C GLY A 67 3.44 10.69 1.38
N ASN A 68 4.35 9.79 0.99
CA ASN A 68 5.21 10.02 -0.19
C ASN A 68 4.40 10.13 -1.49
N ALA A 69 3.32 9.36 -1.62
CA ALA A 69 2.41 9.46 -2.76
C ALA A 69 1.76 10.85 -2.85
N GLY A 70 1.37 11.42 -1.71
CA GLY A 70 0.84 12.79 -1.64
C GLY A 70 1.90 13.83 -1.97
N ALA A 71 3.11 13.69 -1.42
CA ALA A 71 4.23 14.59 -1.71
C ALA A 71 4.58 14.60 -3.21
N ASN A 72 4.66 13.43 -3.85
CA ASN A 72 4.89 13.32 -5.29
C ASN A 72 3.76 13.93 -6.11
N ALA A 73 2.50 13.71 -5.70
CA ALA A 73 1.35 14.32 -6.35
C ALA A 73 1.41 15.85 -6.28
N MET A 74 1.83 16.42 -5.14
CA MET A 74 1.99 17.85 -4.94
C MET A 74 3.19 18.43 -5.70
N ALA A 75 4.30 17.69 -5.78
CA ALA A 75 5.47 18.11 -6.54
C ALA A 75 5.13 18.35 -8.02
N ARG A 76 4.21 17.57 -8.59
CA ARG A 76 3.72 17.79 -9.97
C ARG A 76 3.01 19.13 -10.16
N CYS A 77 2.34 19.67 -9.14
CA CYS A 77 1.71 20.99 -9.23
C CYS A 77 2.72 22.13 -9.28
N GLN A 78 3.96 21.92 -8.83
CA GLN A 78 5.02 22.93 -8.91
C GLN A 78 5.45 23.24 -10.35
N LEU A 79 5.13 22.35 -11.29
CA LEU A 79 5.41 22.51 -12.72
C LEU A 79 4.35 23.35 -13.46
N GLN A 80 3.25 23.71 -12.80
CA GLN A 80 2.20 24.54 -13.40
C GLN A 80 2.61 26.02 -13.43
N PRO A 81 2.06 26.81 -14.37
CA PRO A 81 2.15 28.27 -14.32
C PRO A 81 1.70 28.81 -12.96
N ALA A 82 2.28 29.93 -12.52
CA ALA A 82 2.01 30.49 -11.20
C ALA A 82 0.51 30.76 -10.95
N ALA A 83 -0.23 31.12 -12.00
CA ALA A 83 -1.68 31.34 -11.94
C ALA A 83 -2.48 30.06 -11.66
N ASP A 84 -2.05 28.91 -12.18
CA ASP A 84 -2.80 27.65 -12.12
C ASP A 84 -2.37 26.75 -10.95
N ARG A 85 -1.23 27.06 -10.33
CA ARG A 85 -0.65 26.23 -9.28
C ARG A 85 -1.61 26.06 -8.10
N ALA A 86 -2.21 27.14 -7.61
CA ALA A 86 -3.13 27.07 -6.47
C ALA A 86 -4.33 26.15 -6.75
N ASP A 87 -4.88 26.21 -7.97
CA ASP A 87 -6.00 25.37 -8.39
C ASP A 87 -5.60 23.90 -8.59
N CYS A 88 -4.40 23.64 -9.14
CA CYS A 88 -3.85 22.28 -9.20
C CYS A 88 -3.74 21.67 -7.80
N GLU A 89 -3.15 22.42 -6.88
CA GLU A 89 -2.95 21.98 -5.51
C GLU A 89 -4.28 21.70 -4.79
N ALA A 90 -5.29 22.57 -4.96
CA ALA A 90 -6.63 22.39 -4.42
C ALA A 90 -7.31 21.11 -4.96
N ARG A 91 -7.22 20.88 -6.27
CA ARG A 91 -7.76 19.69 -6.94
C ARG A 91 -7.09 18.40 -6.49
N VAL A 92 -5.77 18.41 -6.26
CA VAL A 92 -5.03 17.24 -5.76
C VAL A 92 -5.41 16.92 -4.31
N ARG A 93 -5.52 17.93 -3.45
CA ARG A 93 -5.93 17.74 -2.05
C ARG A 93 -7.41 17.38 -1.91
N GLY A 94 -8.23 17.66 -2.94
CA GLY A 94 -9.69 17.58 -2.84
C GLY A 94 -10.26 18.60 -1.85
N SER A 95 -9.50 19.66 -1.56
CA SER A 95 -9.82 20.68 -0.57
C SER A 95 -9.76 22.06 -1.23
N GLY A 96 -10.79 22.89 -1.08
CA GLY A 96 -10.84 24.23 -1.65
C GLY A 96 -12.24 24.84 -1.61
N ALA A 97 -12.41 26.02 -2.21
CA ALA A 97 -13.72 26.68 -2.33
C ALA A 97 -14.67 26.00 -3.33
N GLY A 98 -14.16 25.06 -4.13
CA GLY A 98 -14.91 24.34 -5.16
C GLY A 98 -15.25 22.90 -4.77
N THR A 99 -16.26 22.35 -5.45
CA THR A 99 -16.63 20.93 -5.32
C THR A 99 -15.71 20.11 -6.21
N THR A 100 -15.05 19.08 -5.66
CA THR A 100 -14.20 18.17 -6.43
C THR A 100 -14.87 16.82 -6.63
N THR A 101 -15.03 16.40 -7.88
CA THR A 101 -15.47 15.05 -8.26
C THR A 101 -14.27 14.20 -8.68
N THR A 102 -14.37 12.89 -8.52
CA THR A 102 -13.31 11.94 -8.87
C THR A 102 -13.92 10.75 -9.57
N GLU A 103 -13.41 10.44 -10.76
CA GLU A 103 -13.93 9.39 -11.63
C GLU A 103 -12.81 8.51 -12.17
N GLY A 104 -13.14 7.25 -12.50
CA GLY A 104 -12.18 6.28 -13.03
C GLY A 104 -11.53 5.40 -11.95
N SER A 105 -10.51 4.66 -12.36
CA SER A 105 -9.75 3.75 -11.48
C SER A 105 -8.35 3.53 -12.01
N VAL A 106 -7.42 3.16 -11.13
CA VAL A 106 -6.04 2.82 -11.52
C VAL A 106 -6.03 1.67 -12.53
N MET A 107 -6.83 0.63 -12.29
CA MET A 107 -6.95 -0.52 -13.21
C MET A 107 -7.64 -0.15 -14.53
N GLY A 108 -8.48 0.89 -14.54
CA GLY A 108 -9.17 1.40 -15.71
C GLY A 108 -8.37 2.39 -16.55
N GLY A 109 -7.10 2.63 -16.20
CA GLY A 109 -6.20 3.51 -16.97
C GLY A 109 -6.02 4.92 -16.40
N GLY A 110 -6.71 5.27 -15.31
CA GLY A 110 -6.49 6.55 -14.65
C GLY A 110 -7.62 7.00 -13.74
N ILE A 111 -7.30 7.99 -12.91
CA ILE A 111 -8.26 8.71 -12.09
C ILE A 111 -8.30 10.15 -12.57
N ILE A 112 -9.49 10.63 -12.94
CA ILE A 112 -9.72 12.02 -13.33
C ILE A 112 -10.32 12.77 -12.15
N ARG A 113 -9.83 13.99 -11.92
CA ARG A 113 -10.33 14.89 -10.87
C ARG A 113 -10.79 16.19 -11.50
N GLU A 114 -12.03 16.56 -11.23
CA GLU A 114 -12.60 17.81 -11.68
C GLU A 114 -12.96 18.67 -10.48
N THR A 115 -12.56 19.95 -10.50
CA THR A 115 -12.92 20.91 -9.46
C THR A 115 -13.64 22.08 -10.12
N VAL A 116 -14.87 22.36 -9.66
CA VAL A 116 -15.66 23.51 -10.11
C VAL A 116 -15.60 24.60 -9.05
N THR A 117 -14.97 25.72 -9.39
CA THR A 117 -14.84 26.88 -8.50
C THR A 117 -15.81 27.98 -8.94
N PRO A 118 -16.86 28.28 -8.16
CA PRO A 118 -17.77 29.37 -8.49
C PRO A 118 -17.09 30.73 -8.30
N ILE A 119 -17.24 31.62 -9.28
CA ILE A 119 -16.76 33.01 -9.19
C ILE A 119 -17.91 33.87 -8.66
N PRO A 120 -17.73 34.59 -7.53
CA PRO A 120 -18.75 35.49 -7.02
C PRO A 120 -19.10 36.58 -8.03
N ALA A 121 -20.38 36.92 -8.17
CA ALA A 121 -20.81 38.05 -8.98
C ALA A 121 -20.24 39.36 -8.41
N ALA A 122 -19.75 40.23 -9.29
CA ALA A 122 -19.35 41.57 -8.89
C ALA A 122 -20.57 42.31 -8.29
N PRO A 123 -20.41 43.05 -7.18
CA PRO A 123 -21.52 43.79 -6.60
C PRO A 123 -22.07 44.78 -7.63
N ALA A 124 -23.39 44.75 -7.83
CA ALA A 124 -24.04 45.68 -8.73
C ALA A 124 -23.85 47.11 -8.20
N THR A 125 -23.17 47.96 -8.96
CA THR A 125 -23.17 49.41 -8.72
C THR A 125 -24.60 49.93 -8.94
N PRO A 126 -25.25 50.54 -7.93
CA PRO A 126 -26.58 51.11 -8.11
C PRO A 126 -26.54 52.20 -9.19
N ARG A 127 -27.48 52.13 -10.14
CA ARG A 127 -27.67 53.17 -11.17
C ARG A 127 -28.32 54.39 -10.49
N PRO A 128 -27.81 55.62 -10.71
CA PRO A 128 -28.39 56.84 -10.13
C PRO A 128 -29.78 57.15 -10.69
#